data_AF-A0A9E1W8Z9-F1
#
_entry.id   AF-A0A9E1W8Z9-F1
#
_cell.length_a   1.000
_cell.length_b   1.000
_cell.length_c   1.000
_cell.angle_alpha   90.00
_cell.angle_beta   90.00
_cell.angle_gamma   90.00
#
_symmetry.space_group_name_H-M   'P 1'
#
loop_
_entity.id
_entity.type
_entity.pdbx_description
1 polymer ?
#
loop_
_entity_poly.entity_id
_entity_poly.type
_entity_poly.pdbx_seq_one_letter_code
_entity_poly.pdbx_strand_id
1 'polypeptide(L)'
;MTASTQERTVAVLQGLDKVTARISEFNAELGVPVTFGTLEITVQACHKKPPEEPPESTAFIEIREKQRGEPVKLLFSGWMFASTPGLSALEHPVYDVWVLDCAIWQENSESNG
;
A
#
# COMPACT_ATOMS: atom_id res chain seq x y z
N MET A 1 -4.90 13.70 31.20
CA MET A 1 -5.05 13.90 29.74
C MET A 1 -3.84 13.25 29.08
N THR A 2 -3.95 11.96 28.74
CA THR A 2 -2.87 11.19 28.11
C THR A 2 -2.91 11.44 26.60
N ALA A 3 -1.93 12.16 26.07
CA ALA A 3 -1.66 12.18 24.64
C ALA A 3 -1.01 10.83 24.28
N SER A 4 -1.75 9.96 23.57
CA SER A 4 -1.18 8.77 22.97
C SER A 4 -0.62 9.15 21.60
N THR A 5 0.70 9.27 21.48
CA THR A 5 1.36 9.24 20.18
C THR A 5 1.04 7.88 19.55
N GLN A 6 0.10 7.86 18.61
CA GLN A 6 -0.31 6.64 17.94
C GLN A 6 0.68 6.40 16.79
N GLU A 7 1.74 5.66 17.06
CA GLU A 7 2.63 5.15 16.01
C GLU A 7 1.83 4.16 15.16
N ARG A 8 1.58 4.50 13.90
CA ARG A 8 0.85 3.65 12.96
C ARG A 8 1.82 3.10 11.95
N THR A 9 1.89 1.78 11.87
CA THR A 9 2.56 1.11 10.76
C THR A 9 1.73 1.32 9.49
N VAL A 10 2.39 1.77 8.43
CA VAL A 10 1.80 1.90 7.10
C VAL A 10 2.68 1.22 6.07
N ALA A 11 2.08 0.78 4.96
CA ALA A 11 2.82 0.46 3.76
C ALA A 11 2.90 1.68 2.86
N VAL A 12 4.09 1.96 2.35
CA VAL A 12 4.30 2.90 1.26
C VAL A 12 4.14 2.12 -0.04
N LEU A 13 3.13 2.48 -0.82
CA LEU A 13 2.79 1.82 -2.08
C LEU A 13 3.00 2.78 -3.25
N GLN A 14 3.37 2.24 -4.40
CA GLN A 14 3.41 2.97 -5.65
C GLN A 14 2.41 2.37 -6.64
N GLY A 15 1.59 3.24 -7.23
CA GLY A 15 0.64 2.92 -8.29
C GLY A 15 1.06 3.55 -9.60
N LEU A 16 0.96 2.80 -10.70
CA LEU A 16 1.08 3.28 -12.07
C LEU A 16 -0.25 3.12 -12.79
N ASP A 17 -0.76 4.22 -13.34
CA ASP A 17 -1.80 4.18 -14.37
C ASP A 17 -1.12 4.07 -15.74
N LYS A 18 -1.23 2.89 -16.36
CA LYS A 18 -0.60 2.55 -17.65
C LYS A 18 -1.22 3.31 -18.83
N VAL A 19 -2.45 3.81 -18.68
CA VAL A 19 -3.16 4.56 -19.72
C VAL A 19 -2.68 6.00 -19.76
N THR A 20 -2.49 6.61 -18.60
CA THR A 20 -2.03 8.01 -18.48
C THR A 20 -0.53 8.15 -18.27
N ALA A 21 0.18 7.03 -18.07
CA ALA A 21 1.58 6.96 -17.68
C ALA A 21 1.89 7.76 -16.38
N ARG A 22 0.91 7.86 -15.48
CA ARG A 22 1.06 8.58 -14.21
C ARG A 22 1.44 7.62 -13.09
N ILE A 23 2.51 7.96 -12.40
CA ILE A 23 2.96 7.28 -11.18
C ILE A 23 2.48 8.08 -9.98
N SER A 24 2.01 7.41 -8.94
CA SER A 24 1.58 8.03 -7.69
C SER A 24 2.02 7.17 -6.52
N GLU A 25 2.57 7.82 -5.49
CA GLU A 25 2.90 7.18 -4.22
C GLU A 25 1.81 7.49 -3.21
N PHE A 26 1.42 6.51 -2.40
CA PHE A 26 0.42 6.68 -1.36
C PHE A 26 0.70 5.75 -0.19
N ASN A 27 0.32 6.20 1.00
CA ASN A 27 0.44 5.43 2.23
C ASN A 27 -0.86 4.67 2.49
N ALA A 28 -0.74 3.40 2.81
CA ALA A 28 -1.85 2.53 3.20
C ALA A 28 -1.69 2.10 4.65
N GLU A 29 -2.64 2.50 5.50
CA GLU A 29 -2.74 2.00 6.87
C GLU A 29 -3.15 0.54 6.90
N LEU A 30 -2.67 -0.19 7.90
CA LEU A 30 -3.03 -1.60 8.07
C LEU A 30 -4.54 -1.75 8.33
N GLY A 31 -5.18 -2.63 7.56
CA GLY A 31 -6.60 -2.94 7.63
C GLY A 31 -7.53 -1.85 7.08
N VAL A 32 -6.99 -0.72 6.62
CA VAL A 32 -7.78 0.39 6.07
C VAL A 32 -7.71 0.33 4.53
N PRO A 33 -8.86 0.26 3.83
CA PRO A 33 -8.87 0.28 2.38
C PRO A 33 -8.50 1.67 1.85
N VAL A 34 -7.57 1.72 0.90
CA VAL A 34 -7.23 2.92 0.12
C VAL A 34 -7.62 2.73 -1.34
N THR A 35 -7.96 3.82 -2.01
CA THR A 35 -8.44 3.77 -3.40
C THR A 35 -7.42 4.33 -4.37
N PHE A 36 -7.16 3.61 -5.46
CA PHE A 36 -6.34 4.07 -6.59
C PHE A 36 -7.07 3.75 -7.90
N GLY A 37 -7.64 4.77 -8.55
CA GLY A 37 -8.51 4.57 -9.71
C GLY A 37 -9.76 3.75 -9.34
N THR A 38 -9.97 2.61 -10.00
CA THR A 38 -11.05 1.65 -9.68
C THR A 38 -10.63 0.58 -8.65
N LEU A 39 -9.37 0.61 -8.21
CA LEU A 39 -8.84 -0.36 -7.26
C LEU A 39 -9.11 0.06 -5.81
N GLU A 40 -9.53 -0.91 -5.01
CA GLU A 40 -9.59 -0.85 -3.56
C GLU A 40 -8.48 -1.75 -3.02
N ILE A 41 -7.47 -1.14 -2.39
CA ILE A 41 -6.25 -1.79 -1.94
C ILE A 41 -6.27 -1.81 -0.42
N THR A 42 -6.12 -2.99 0.17
CA THR A 42 -6.07 -3.15 1.63
C THR A 42 -4.80 -3.88 2.01
N VAL A 43 -4.00 -3.27 2.89
CA VAL A 43 -2.79 -3.89 3.42
C VAL A 43 -3.14 -4.57 4.74
N GLN A 44 -2.95 -5.88 4.83
CA GLN A 44 -3.27 -6.64 6.05
C GLN A 44 -2.07 -6.74 6.98
N ALA A 45 -0.86 -6.78 6.42
CA ALA A 45 0.38 -6.86 7.17
C ALA A 45 1.49 -6.11 6.42
N CYS A 46 2.41 -5.49 7.17
CA CYS A 46 3.60 -4.86 6.62
C CYS A 46 4.77 -5.14 7.57
N HIS A 47 5.87 -5.69 7.06
CA HIS A 47 7.06 -6.04 7.80
C HIS A 47 8.29 -5.42 7.14
N LYS A 48 9.10 -4.73 7.94
CA LYS A 48 10.41 -4.24 7.53
C LYS A 48 11.49 -5.01 8.26
N LYS A 49 12.49 -5.47 7.53
CA LYS A 49 13.67 -6.10 8.13
C LYS A 49 14.51 -5.08 8.92
N PRO A 50 15.17 -5.52 10.00
CA PRO A 50 16.07 -4.66 10.76
C PRO A 50 17.32 -4.28 9.93
N PRO A 51 17.98 -3.15 10.25
CA PRO A 51 19.09 -2.62 9.45
C PRO A 51 20.34 -3.52 9.42
N GLU A 52 20.47 -4.47 10.34
CA GLU A 52 21.54 -5.46 10.40
C GLU A 52 21.39 -6.57 9.34
N GLU A 53 20.19 -6.71 8.75
CA GLU A 53 19.90 -7.64 7.66
C GLU A 53 19.85 -6.92 6.31
N PRO A 54 19.93 -7.65 5.17
CA PRO A 54 19.67 -7.06 3.87
C PRO A 54 18.31 -6.34 3.84
N PRO A 55 18.26 -5.10 3.34
CA PRO A 55 17.04 -4.29 3.38
C PRO A 55 15.94 -4.96 2.56
N GLU A 56 14.84 -5.29 3.23
CA GLU A 56 13.65 -5.87 2.62
C GLU A 56 12.42 -5.39 3.38
N SER A 57 11.39 -5.04 2.62
CA SER A 57 10.07 -4.69 3.15
C SER A 57 9.03 -5.55 2.45
N THR A 58 8.25 -6.30 3.21
CA THR A 58 7.22 -7.20 2.70
C THR A 58 5.86 -6.79 3.21
N ALA A 59 4.85 -6.81 2.34
CA ALA A 59 3.48 -6.53 2.75
C ALA A 59 2.52 -7.56 2.19
N PHE A 60 1.56 -7.99 3.01
CA PHE A 60 0.43 -8.78 2.54
C PHE A 60 -0.66 -7.83 2.08
N ILE A 61 -0.95 -7.85 0.79
CA ILE A 61 -1.86 -6.90 0.15
C ILE A 61 -2.99 -7.66 -0.51
N GLU A 62 -4.19 -7.12 -0.34
CA GLU A 62 -5.39 -7.54 -1.01
C GLU A 62 -5.88 -6.40 -1.90
N ILE A 63 -6.05 -6.67 -3.20
CA ILE A 63 -6.49 -5.70 -4.20
C ILE A 63 -7.79 -6.18 -4.82
N ARG A 64 -8.82 -5.36 -4.69
CA ARG A 64 -10.12 -5.57 -5.33
C ARG A 64 -10.36 -4.49 -6.38
N GLU A 65 -11.12 -4.83 -7.40
CA GLU A 65 -11.64 -3.85 -8.34
C GLU A 65 -13.12 -3.62 -8.08
N LYS A 66 -13.49 -2.33 -8.03
CA LYS A 66 -14.88 -1.88 -7.86
C LYS A 66 -15.28 -0.97 -9.01
N GLN A 67 -15.89 -1.56 -10.04
CA GLN A 67 -16.48 -0.82 -11.14
C GLN A 67 -17.96 -0.53 -10.88
N ARG A 68 -18.47 0.57 -11.43
CA ARG A 68 -19.87 0.96 -11.24
C ARG A 68 -20.81 -0.03 -11.93
N GLY A 69 -21.66 -0.69 -11.15
CA GLY A 69 -22.67 -1.62 -11.67
C GLY A 69 -22.15 -3.05 -11.86
N GLU A 70 -20.89 -3.32 -11.52
CA GLU A 70 -20.31 -4.66 -11.53
C GLU A 70 -20.09 -5.18 -10.10
N PRO A 71 -20.11 -6.51 -9.89
CA PRO A 71 -19.68 -7.10 -8.64
C PRO A 71 -18.22 -6.76 -8.34
N VAL A 72 -17.88 -6.57 -7.06
CA VAL A 72 -16.50 -6.38 -6.63
C VAL A 72 -15.70 -7.64 -6.94
N LYS A 73 -14.58 -7.50 -7.65
CA LYS A 73 -13.72 -8.61 -8.06
C LYS A 73 -12.41 -8.58 -7.29
N LEU A 74 -12.02 -9.69 -6.70
CA LEU A 74 -10.67 -9.85 -6.14
C LEU A 74 -9.67 -10.02 -7.30
N LEU A 75 -8.71 -9.11 -7.40
CA LEU A 75 -7.67 -9.15 -8.43
C LEU A 75 -6.37 -9.77 -7.92
N PHE A 76 -6.01 -9.49 -6.67
CA PHE A 76 -4.77 -9.98 -6.06
C PHE A 76 -4.96 -10.15 -4.55
N SER A 77 -4.33 -11.18 -3.99
CA SER A 77 -4.20 -11.39 -2.55
C SER A 77 -2.93 -12.18 -2.29
N GLY A 78 -1.93 -11.53 -1.69
CA GLY A 78 -0.62 -12.16 -1.52
C GLY A 78 0.44 -11.23 -0.94
N TRP A 79 1.63 -11.81 -0.75
CA TRP A 79 2.82 -11.10 -0.26
C TRP A 79 3.54 -10.40 -1.41
N MET A 80 3.76 -9.09 -1.29
CA MET A 80 4.61 -8.29 -2.16
C MET A 80 5.96 -8.02 -1.46
N PHE A 81 7.02 -7.94 -2.25
CA PHE A 81 8.40 -7.70 -1.79
C PHE A 81 8.91 -6.40 -2.42
N ALA A 82 9.34 -5.45 -1.59
CA ALA A 82 9.81 -4.16 -2.05
C ALA A 82 11.08 -4.26 -2.91
N SER A 83 11.98 -5.19 -2.58
CA SER A 83 13.23 -5.37 -3.35
C SER A 83 13.01 -6.00 -4.72
N THR A 84 11.95 -6.81 -4.85
CA THR A 84 11.65 -7.60 -6.05
C THR A 84 10.16 -7.54 -6.40
N PRO A 85 9.64 -6.37 -6.84
CA PRO A 85 8.22 -6.19 -7.15
C PRO A 85 7.71 -7.20 -8.18
N GLY A 86 8.53 -7.52 -9.19
CA GLY A 86 8.17 -8.45 -10.26
C GLY A 86 7.93 -9.91 -9.82
N LEU A 87 8.30 -10.29 -8.59
CA LEU A 87 8.02 -11.63 -8.06
C LEU A 87 6.53 -11.81 -7.72
N SER A 88 5.85 -10.72 -7.38
CA SER A 88 4.48 -10.78 -6.85
C SER A 88 3.73 -9.47 -7.11
N ALA A 89 3.78 -8.98 -8.35
CA ALA A 89 3.09 -7.75 -8.75
C ALA A 89 1.62 -8.01 -9.10
N LEU A 90 0.82 -6.95 -9.08
CA LEU A 90 -0.53 -6.98 -9.64
C LEU A 90 -0.49 -7.05 -11.17
N GLU A 91 -0.96 -8.16 -11.74
CA GLU A 91 -1.15 -8.28 -13.19
C GLU A 91 -2.50 -7.69 -13.63
N HIS A 92 -2.57 -6.36 -13.78
CA HIS A 92 -3.76 -5.65 -14.28
C HIS A 92 -3.48 -4.89 -15.59
N PRO A 93 -4.41 -4.86 -16.57
CA PRO A 93 -4.19 -4.19 -17.85
C PRO A 93 -4.05 -2.66 -17.75
N VAL A 94 -4.71 -2.02 -16.77
CA VAL A 94 -4.73 -0.56 -16.64
C VAL A 94 -3.81 -0.05 -15.54
N TYR A 95 -3.66 -0.83 -14.47
CA TYR A 95 -2.98 -0.40 -13.25
C TYR A 95 -1.84 -1.34 -12.93
N ASP A 96 -0.84 -0.83 -12.24
CA ASP A 96 0.20 -1.63 -11.58
C ASP A 96 0.38 -1.08 -10.18
N VAL A 97 0.55 -1.95 -9.20
CA VAL A 97 0.68 -1.57 -7.79
C VAL A 97 1.73 -2.45 -7.15
N TRP A 98 2.68 -1.83 -6.44
CA TRP A 98 3.71 -2.54 -5.70
C TRP A 98 4.10 -1.83 -4.41
N VAL A 99 4.74 -2.58 -3.52
CA VAL A 99 5.27 -2.08 -2.24
C VAL A 99 6.61 -1.39 -2.48
N LEU A 100 6.80 -0.24 -1.85
CA LEU A 100 8.10 0.43 -1.76
C LEU A 100 8.74 0.24 -0.38
N ASP A 101 7.97 0.38 0.69
CA ASP A 101 8.49 0.26 2.05
C ASP A 101 7.38 -0.01 3.08
N CYS A 102 7.77 -0.40 4.29
CA CYS A 102 6.93 -0.38 5.48
C CYS A 102 7.49 0.68 6.44
N ALA A 103 6.69 1.69 6.76
CA ALA A 103 7.11 2.83 7.57
C ALA A 103 6.22 3.02 8.79
N ILE A 104 6.74 3.67 9.82
CA ILE A 104 5.94 4.19 10.93
C ILE A 104 5.56 5.63 10.55
N TRP A 105 4.28 5.89 10.35
CA TRP A 105 3.79 7.25 10.16
C TRP A 105 3.48 7.89 11.52
N GLN A 106 4.05 9.09 11.71
CA GLN A 106 3.78 9.95 12.85
C GLN A 106 2.98 11.14 12.35
N GLU A 107 1.69 11.21 12.71
CA GLU A 107 0.89 12.39 12.44
C GLU A 107 1.29 13.50 13.41
N ASN A 108 2.22 14.36 12.98
CA ASN A 108 2.52 15.60 13.67
C ASN A 108 1.37 16.58 13.42
N SER A 109 0.36 16.56 14.28
CA SER A 109 -0.65 17.61 14.37
C SER A 109 -0.04 18.90 14.94
N GLU A 110 0.79 19.59 14.15
CA GLU A 110 1.04 21.02 14.38
C GLU A 110 -0.16 21.81 13.84
N SER A 111 -1.24 21.83 14.62
CA SER A 111 -2.19 22.93 14.55
C SER A 111 -1.56 24.15 15.24
N ASN A 112 -1.04 25.09 14.46
CA ASN A 112 -0.87 26.49 14.86
C ASN A 112 -1.37 27.29 13.63
N GLY A 113 -2.46 28.04 13.66
CA GLY A 113 -2.92 28.94 14.72
C GLY A 113 -3.08 30.30 14.06
#